data_AF-A0A934H9T6-F1
#
_entry.id   AF-A0A934H9T6-F1
#
_cell.length_a   1.000
_cell.length_b   1.000
_cell.length_c   1.000
_cell.angle_alpha   90.00
_cell.angle_beta   90.00
_cell.angle_gamma   90.00
#
_symmetry.space_group_name_H-M   'P 1'
#
loop_
_entity.id
_entity.type
_entity.pdbx_description
1 polymer ?
#
loop_
_entity_poly.entity_id
_entity_poly.type
_entity_poly.pdbx_seq_one_letter_code
_entity_poly.pdbx_strand_id
1 'polypeptide(L)'
;MMHTFHRRLIAFYCWILGLYPLNFRENYAEEMLLVFQMQLDDMPSLNVWHMLRIMWRELRPLPVLLINAHLRERHANMEFDVEIREAESNPQQLEEIYQLARRNDQTGAFRNALIARYETAPDNVLLAAWYYRLQNGAEDARKSARQTNWLIAVPLSILTGLIFWTLSDVENLLVLDLVPHLLLWWSPVATMSALIFMAITAGTQFARAIVLGLSLLVATAYCIMVAPTFGPESASEQYLIVATIHLPLLCWAALGVMAGARSSAADRFAFLFKSIEVAIVAGLYLLAGMAFGGITIGMFAALSVELPEVLLRLIAAGGVGLLPVLALATVYDPTAAPSTQDFDQGMSRFIATLMRLLLPLTLIVLVIYVLVIPFNFMAPFENRDVLIVYNAMLFGIVGLLVGTTPIKGDDLSPNLQRVMRNGIIAVAGLAVLVSIYALAAVVDRTLDGELTLNRLTVIGWNGINIGILVTLIVTQLRTDLDGWIVTLQSVFSRATVAYLTWSIFLLVVPPILL
;
A
#
# COMPACT_ATOMS: atom_id res chain seq x y z
N MET A 1 -37.05 -18.52 -22.25
CA MET A 1 -38.16 -17.75 -21.65
C MET A 1 -38.19 -17.91 -20.11
N MET A 2 -37.98 -19.12 -19.57
CA MET A 2 -37.95 -19.35 -18.11
C MET A 2 -36.76 -18.68 -17.39
N HIS A 3 -35.54 -18.78 -17.94
CA HIS A 3 -34.34 -18.17 -17.33
C HIS A 3 -34.41 -16.63 -17.25
N THR A 4 -35.07 -16.01 -18.24
CA THR A 4 -35.32 -14.57 -18.30
C THR A 4 -36.37 -14.13 -17.28
N PHE A 5 -37.36 -14.98 -16.98
CA PHE A 5 -38.40 -14.70 -15.99
C PHE A 5 -37.87 -14.82 -14.56
N HIS A 6 -37.09 -15.87 -14.26
CA HIS A 6 -36.43 -16.05 -12.96
C HIS A 6 -35.50 -14.87 -12.61
N ARG A 7 -34.71 -14.40 -13.60
CA ARG A 7 -33.84 -13.23 -13.42
C ARG A 7 -34.61 -11.93 -13.15
N ARG A 8 -35.78 -11.76 -13.78
CA ARG A 8 -36.68 -10.61 -13.51
C ARG A 8 -37.30 -10.67 -12.12
N LEU A 9 -37.61 -11.86 -11.62
CA LEU A 9 -38.17 -12.05 -10.29
C LEU A 9 -37.16 -11.75 -9.18
N ILE A 10 -35.92 -12.21 -9.35
CA ILE A 10 -34.81 -11.86 -8.45
C ILE A 10 -34.56 -10.35 -8.49
N ALA A 11 -34.52 -9.73 -9.68
CA ALA A 11 -34.36 -8.28 -9.80
C ALA A 11 -35.49 -7.50 -9.11
N PHE A 12 -36.73 -8.00 -9.20
CA PHE A 12 -37.89 -7.41 -8.53
C PHE A 12 -37.80 -7.57 -7.00
N TYR A 13 -37.37 -8.73 -6.50
CA TYR A 13 -37.16 -8.95 -5.07
C TYR A 13 -35.99 -8.11 -4.53
N CYS A 14 -34.90 -7.95 -5.28
CA CYS A 14 -33.82 -7.02 -4.94
C CYS A 14 -34.30 -5.57 -4.90
N TRP A 15 -35.19 -5.17 -5.84
CA TRP A 15 -35.79 -3.85 -5.82
C TRP A 15 -36.67 -3.63 -4.58
N ILE A 16 -37.44 -4.65 -4.17
CA ILE A 16 -38.21 -4.64 -2.92
C ILE A 16 -37.29 -4.57 -1.69
N LEU A 17 -36.20 -5.35 -1.66
CA LEU A 17 -35.18 -5.26 -0.60
C LEU A 17 -34.62 -3.84 -0.53
N GLY A 18 -34.54 -3.15 -1.67
CA GLY A 18 -34.19 -1.73 -1.78
C GLY A 18 -35.08 -0.77 -0.98
N LEU A 19 -36.30 -1.17 -0.61
CA LEU A 19 -37.25 -0.38 0.18
C LEU A 19 -37.02 -0.51 1.70
N TYR A 20 -36.20 -1.46 2.16
CA TYR A 20 -35.87 -1.60 3.58
C TYR A 20 -34.90 -0.51 4.07
N PRO A 21 -34.90 -0.16 5.37
CA PRO A 21 -33.96 0.80 5.95
C PRO A 21 -32.51 0.32 5.78
N LEU A 22 -31.56 1.25 5.58
CA LEU A 22 -30.14 0.96 5.33
C LEU A 22 -29.56 -0.05 6.34
N ASN A 23 -29.77 0.20 7.63
CA ASN A 23 -29.20 -0.58 8.73
C ASN A 23 -29.77 -2.02 8.80
N PHE A 24 -31.01 -2.22 8.30
CA PHE A 24 -31.63 -3.54 8.22
C PHE A 24 -31.15 -4.30 6.98
N ARG A 25 -30.95 -3.59 5.86
CA ARG A 25 -30.41 -4.18 4.64
C ARG A 25 -28.99 -4.68 4.84
N GLU A 26 -28.16 -3.91 5.54
CA GLU A 26 -26.77 -4.30 5.84
C GLU A 26 -26.69 -5.59 6.65
N ASN A 27 -27.64 -5.85 7.54
CA ASN A 27 -27.60 -7.00 8.44
C ASN A 27 -28.34 -8.25 7.90
N TYR A 28 -29.36 -8.09 7.06
CA TYR A 28 -30.28 -9.19 6.73
C TYR A 28 -30.62 -9.35 5.24
N ALA A 29 -30.23 -8.41 4.36
CA ALA A 29 -30.62 -8.46 2.95
C ALA A 29 -30.01 -9.68 2.21
N GLU A 30 -28.77 -10.04 2.53
CA GLU A 30 -28.10 -11.18 1.90
C GLU A 30 -28.74 -12.51 2.31
N GLU A 31 -29.02 -12.72 3.60
CA GLU A 31 -29.70 -13.92 4.08
C GLU A 31 -31.11 -14.07 3.50
N MET A 32 -31.89 -12.99 3.46
CA MET A 32 -33.24 -13.03 2.87
C MET A 32 -33.20 -13.31 1.36
N LEU A 33 -32.25 -12.73 0.63
CA LEU A 33 -32.08 -12.99 -0.80
C LEU A 33 -31.68 -14.44 -1.06
N LEU A 34 -30.80 -14.99 -0.23
CA LEU A 34 -30.33 -16.38 -0.31
C LEU A 34 -31.46 -17.37 -0.01
N VAL A 35 -32.25 -17.13 1.05
CA VAL A 35 -33.44 -17.95 1.37
C VAL A 35 -34.49 -17.88 0.26
N PHE A 36 -34.69 -16.71 -0.33
CA PHE A 36 -35.61 -16.53 -1.46
C PHE A 36 -35.13 -17.27 -2.72
N GLN A 37 -33.83 -17.23 -3.02
CA GLN A 37 -33.23 -17.98 -4.13
C GLN A 37 -33.34 -19.50 -3.92
N MET A 38 -33.02 -20.01 -2.73
CA MET A 38 -33.15 -21.43 -2.42
C MET A 38 -34.60 -21.93 -2.58
N GLN A 39 -35.59 -21.15 -2.15
CA GLN A 39 -37.01 -21.50 -2.31
C GLN A 39 -37.48 -21.46 -3.77
N LEU A 40 -36.83 -20.66 -4.62
CA LEU A 40 -37.09 -20.63 -6.05
C LEU A 40 -36.46 -21.81 -6.78
N ASP A 41 -35.29 -22.27 -6.32
CA ASP A 41 -34.54 -23.38 -6.92
C ASP A 41 -35.12 -24.76 -6.58
N ASP A 42 -35.73 -24.92 -5.40
CA ASP A 42 -36.39 -26.16 -4.96
C ASP A 42 -37.75 -26.44 -5.65
N MET A 43 -38.16 -25.64 -6.65
CA MET A 43 -39.46 -25.80 -7.32
C MET A 43 -39.38 -26.66 -8.60
N PRO A 44 -40.02 -27.86 -8.62
CA PRO A 44 -39.99 -28.75 -9.79
C PRO A 44 -40.94 -28.30 -10.93
N SER A 45 -41.86 -27.35 -10.71
CA SER A 45 -42.64 -26.72 -11.79
C SER A 45 -43.10 -25.30 -11.41
N LEU A 46 -42.87 -24.33 -12.32
CA LEU A 46 -43.19 -22.91 -12.13
C LEU A 46 -44.70 -22.65 -12.24
N ASN A 47 -45.47 -22.96 -11.19
CA ASN A 47 -46.87 -22.54 -11.08
C ASN A 47 -46.94 -21.10 -10.52
N VAL A 48 -47.48 -20.16 -11.31
CA VAL A 48 -47.56 -18.72 -10.98
C VAL A 48 -48.21 -18.46 -9.63
N TRP A 49 -49.19 -19.27 -9.24
CA TRP A 49 -49.91 -19.14 -7.97
C TRP A 49 -49.04 -19.43 -6.73
N HIS A 50 -48.07 -20.35 -6.85
CA HIS A 50 -47.17 -20.67 -5.74
C HIS A 50 -46.09 -19.60 -5.57
N MET A 51 -45.58 -19.05 -6.67
CA MET A 51 -44.67 -17.90 -6.65
C MET A 51 -45.31 -16.66 -6.01
N LEU A 52 -46.54 -16.33 -6.39
CA LEU A 52 -47.27 -15.20 -5.79
C LEU A 52 -47.48 -15.39 -4.28
N ARG A 53 -47.71 -16.63 -3.83
CA ARG A 53 -47.84 -16.96 -2.41
C ARG A 53 -46.53 -16.80 -1.64
N ILE A 54 -45.39 -17.19 -2.23
CA ILE A 54 -44.06 -17.00 -1.63
C ILE A 54 -43.73 -15.51 -1.54
N MET A 55 -43.88 -14.77 -2.64
CA MET A 55 -43.67 -13.32 -2.64
C MET A 55 -44.56 -12.60 -1.64
N TRP A 56 -45.84 -12.96 -1.55
CA TRP A 56 -46.76 -12.39 -0.57
C TRP A 56 -46.34 -12.71 0.87
N ARG A 57 -45.83 -13.92 1.14
CA ARG A 57 -45.33 -14.30 2.47
C ARG A 57 -44.13 -13.45 2.90
N GLU A 58 -43.17 -13.23 2.00
CA GLU A 58 -41.97 -12.41 2.26
C GLU A 58 -42.29 -10.91 2.32
N LEU A 59 -43.30 -10.45 1.56
CA LEU A 59 -43.75 -9.05 1.54
C LEU A 59 -44.71 -8.68 2.68
N ARG A 60 -45.43 -9.65 3.24
CA ARG A 60 -46.43 -9.42 4.29
C ARG A 60 -45.88 -8.72 5.55
N PRO A 61 -44.68 -9.05 6.08
CA PRO A 61 -44.16 -8.39 7.28
C PRO A 61 -43.51 -7.02 7.01
N LEU A 62 -43.23 -6.69 5.74
CA LEU A 62 -42.46 -5.51 5.32
C LEU A 62 -43.00 -4.17 5.82
N PRO A 63 -44.32 -3.89 5.72
CA PRO A 63 -44.88 -2.64 6.21
C PRO A 63 -44.71 -2.50 7.72
N VAL A 64 -44.84 -3.60 8.47
CA VAL A 64 -44.71 -3.64 9.92
C VAL A 64 -43.25 -3.46 10.34
N LEU A 65 -42.30 -4.09 9.64
CA LEU A 65 -40.86 -3.94 9.89
C LEU A 65 -40.38 -2.52 9.62
N LEU A 66 -40.84 -1.88 8.53
CA LEU A 66 -40.55 -0.48 8.21
C LEU A 66 -41.09 0.48 9.27
N ILE A 67 -42.34 0.28 9.68
CA ILE A 67 -42.98 1.06 10.74
C ILE A 67 -42.22 0.86 12.05
N ASN A 68 -41.86 -0.37 12.41
CA ASN A 68 -41.15 -0.66 13.66
C ASN A 68 -39.72 -0.13 13.67
N ALA A 69 -38.98 -0.20 12.56
CA ALA A 69 -37.64 0.37 12.45
C ALA A 69 -37.66 1.90 12.56
N HIS A 70 -38.60 2.55 11.86
CA HIS A 70 -38.79 3.99 11.95
C HIS A 70 -39.26 4.42 13.35
N LEU A 71 -40.18 3.66 13.97
CA LEU A 71 -40.62 3.90 15.34
C LEU A 71 -39.50 3.69 16.35
N ARG A 72 -38.62 2.69 16.16
CA ARG A 72 -37.48 2.42 17.04
C ARG A 72 -36.42 3.50 16.96
N GLU A 73 -36.09 3.97 15.75
CA GLU A 73 -35.17 5.08 15.54
C GLU A 73 -35.75 6.39 16.09
N ARG A 74 -37.04 6.63 15.87
CA ARG A 74 -37.75 7.77 16.48
C ARG A 74 -37.79 7.66 18.00
N HIS A 75 -38.02 6.47 18.56
CA HIS A 75 -38.01 6.24 20.00
C HIS A 75 -36.64 6.46 20.61
N ALA A 76 -35.58 5.91 20.02
CA ALA A 76 -34.21 6.13 20.49
C ALA A 76 -33.81 7.60 20.40
N ASN A 77 -34.19 8.30 19.32
CA ASN A 77 -33.97 9.74 19.23
C ASN A 77 -34.75 10.52 20.29
N MET A 78 -36.01 10.15 20.59
CA MET A 78 -36.80 10.76 21.66
C MET A 78 -36.24 10.46 23.06
N GLU A 79 -35.68 9.27 23.27
CA GLU A 79 -35.04 8.86 24.53
C GLU A 79 -33.77 9.67 24.78
N PHE A 80 -32.85 9.71 23.81
CA PHE A 80 -31.65 10.55 23.91
C PHE A 80 -31.97 12.04 23.96
N ASP A 81 -33.03 12.50 23.30
CA ASP A 81 -33.47 13.89 23.35
C ASP A 81 -33.94 14.34 24.75
N VAL A 82 -34.47 13.40 25.56
CA VAL A 82 -34.84 13.63 26.96
C VAL A 82 -33.61 13.54 27.85
N GLU A 83 -32.80 12.50 27.70
CA GLU A 83 -31.58 12.30 28.51
C GLU A 83 -30.56 13.43 28.31
N ILE A 84 -30.35 13.86 27.07
CA ILE A 84 -29.46 14.99 26.75
C ILE A 84 -29.99 16.27 27.37
N ARG A 85 -31.31 16.50 27.33
CA ARG A 85 -31.94 17.69 27.92
C ARG A 85 -31.73 17.77 29.42
N GLU A 86 -31.86 16.65 30.12
CA GLU A 86 -31.59 16.58 31.56
C GLU A 86 -30.10 16.79 31.88
N ALA A 87 -29.21 16.39 30.96
CA ALA A 87 -27.76 16.54 31.08
C ALA A 87 -27.17 17.84 30.50
N GLU A 88 -27.99 18.78 29.98
CA GLU A 88 -27.53 20.00 29.28
C GLU A 88 -26.61 20.92 30.10
N SER A 89 -26.66 20.79 31.43
CA SER A 89 -25.84 21.55 32.38
C SER A 89 -24.84 20.68 33.14
N ASN A 90 -24.79 19.38 32.85
CA ASN A 90 -23.95 18.41 33.55
C ASN A 90 -23.01 17.68 32.57
N PRO A 91 -21.74 18.12 32.48
CA PRO A 91 -20.78 17.54 31.52
C PRO A 91 -20.49 16.06 31.78
N GLN A 92 -20.56 15.60 33.04
CA GLN A 92 -20.29 14.20 33.37
C GLN A 92 -21.41 13.29 32.87
N GLN A 93 -22.68 13.66 33.11
CA GLN A 93 -23.82 12.87 32.66
C GLN A 93 -23.88 12.80 31.13
N LEU A 94 -23.59 13.89 30.44
CA LEU A 94 -23.58 13.92 28.98
C LEU A 94 -22.50 12.99 28.38
N GLU A 95 -21.33 12.89 29.02
CA GLU A 95 -20.30 11.91 28.64
C GLU A 95 -20.72 10.47 28.96
N GLU A 96 -21.39 10.22 30.09
CA GLU A 96 -21.90 8.89 30.44
C GLU A 96 -22.93 8.37 29.41
N ILE A 97 -23.86 9.24 28.99
CA ILE A 97 -24.84 8.95 27.94
C ILE A 97 -24.12 8.65 26.60
N TYR A 98 -23.10 9.44 26.25
CA TYR A 98 -22.30 9.20 25.05
C TYR A 98 -21.57 7.85 25.10
N GLN A 99 -20.95 7.49 26.24
CA GLN A 99 -20.24 6.22 26.40
C GLN A 99 -21.19 5.02 26.38
N LEU A 100 -22.43 5.20 26.83
CA LEU A 100 -23.49 4.20 26.72
C LEU A 100 -23.96 4.03 25.28
N ALA A 101 -24.20 5.14 24.57
CA ALA A 101 -24.52 5.14 23.15
C ALA A 101 -23.42 4.49 22.30
N ARG A 102 -22.14 4.73 22.64
CA ARG A 102 -20.99 4.12 21.97
C ARG A 102 -20.91 2.61 22.19
N ARG A 103 -21.18 2.13 23.41
CA ARG A 103 -21.19 0.68 23.72
C ARG A 103 -22.30 -0.07 23.01
N ASN A 104 -23.42 0.60 22.74
CA ASN A 104 -24.61 0.03 22.12
C ASN A 104 -24.70 0.29 20.60
N ASP A 105 -23.65 0.83 19.98
CA ASP A 105 -23.61 1.22 18.56
C ASP A 105 -24.70 2.22 18.14
N GLN A 106 -25.14 3.06 19.08
CA GLN A 106 -26.17 4.09 18.91
C GLN A 106 -25.60 5.52 18.82
N THR A 107 -24.29 5.64 18.58
CA THR A 107 -23.58 6.94 18.49
C THR A 107 -24.20 7.89 17.46
N GLY A 108 -24.79 7.36 16.38
CA GLY A 108 -25.49 8.14 15.37
C GLY A 108 -26.77 8.81 15.89
N ALA A 109 -27.57 8.10 16.68
CA ALA A 109 -28.80 8.62 17.28
C ALA A 109 -28.49 9.70 18.33
N PHE A 110 -27.52 9.44 19.20
CA PHE A 110 -27.03 10.43 20.17
C PHE A 110 -26.55 11.72 19.49
N ARG A 111 -25.74 11.59 18.43
CA ARG A 111 -25.24 12.75 17.67
C ARG A 111 -26.39 13.57 17.08
N ASN A 112 -27.37 12.92 16.46
CA ASN A 112 -28.49 13.61 15.83
C ASN A 112 -29.35 14.34 16.88
N ALA A 113 -29.62 13.70 18.02
CA ALA A 113 -30.33 14.33 19.13
C ALA A 113 -29.55 15.54 19.71
N LEU A 114 -28.23 15.42 19.86
CA LEU A 114 -27.39 16.51 20.35
C LEU A 114 -27.33 17.70 19.38
N ILE A 115 -27.23 17.44 18.07
CA ILE A 115 -27.26 18.49 17.04
C ILE A 115 -28.61 19.22 17.06
N ALA A 116 -29.73 18.48 17.10
CA ALA A 116 -31.07 19.06 17.16
C ALA A 116 -31.25 19.95 18.40
N ARG A 117 -30.67 19.55 19.55
CA ARG A 117 -30.68 20.36 20.77
C ARG A 117 -29.84 21.62 20.67
N TYR A 118 -28.64 21.51 20.11
CA TYR A 118 -27.78 22.67 19.87
C TYR A 118 -28.47 23.70 18.96
N GLU A 119 -29.21 23.28 17.93
CA GLU A 119 -29.99 24.19 17.07
C GLU A 119 -31.08 24.95 17.85
N THR A 120 -31.67 24.33 18.88
CA THR A 120 -32.67 24.98 19.74
C THR A 120 -32.09 25.83 20.87
N ALA A 121 -30.84 25.58 21.28
CA ALA A 121 -30.17 26.28 22.37
C ALA A 121 -28.68 26.56 22.04
N PRO A 122 -28.41 27.43 21.04
CA PRO A 122 -27.05 27.67 20.55
C PRO A 122 -26.13 28.34 21.57
N ASP A 123 -26.69 29.01 22.58
CA ASP A 123 -25.92 29.71 23.63
C ASP A 123 -25.33 28.76 24.69
N ASN A 124 -25.70 27.47 24.69
CA ASN A 124 -25.18 26.51 25.66
C ASN A 124 -23.77 26.04 25.25
N VAL A 125 -22.76 26.49 26.01
CA VAL A 125 -21.33 26.19 25.77
C VAL A 125 -21.03 24.69 25.79
N LEU A 126 -21.72 23.89 26.62
CA LEU A 126 -21.51 22.45 26.69
C LEU A 126 -21.99 21.76 25.40
N LEU A 127 -23.18 22.11 24.92
CA LEU A 127 -23.71 21.61 23.66
C LEU A 127 -22.85 22.07 22.47
N ALA A 128 -22.37 23.31 22.47
CA ALA A 128 -21.46 23.83 21.46
C ALA A 128 -20.14 23.04 21.42
N ALA A 129 -19.53 22.78 22.58
CA ALA A 129 -18.30 21.98 22.67
C ALA A 129 -18.50 20.55 22.13
N TRP A 130 -19.64 19.93 22.43
CA TRP A 130 -19.98 18.60 21.91
C TRP A 130 -20.31 18.62 20.42
N TYR A 131 -20.98 19.65 19.93
CA TYR A 131 -21.27 19.84 18.50
C TYR A 131 -19.96 19.85 17.70
N TYR A 132 -18.99 20.69 18.07
CA TYR A 132 -17.69 20.73 17.39
C TYR A 132 -16.86 19.46 17.59
N ARG A 133 -16.89 18.84 18.78
CA ARG A 133 -16.21 17.55 19.06
C ARG A 133 -16.75 16.44 18.17
N LEU A 134 -18.07 16.31 18.04
CA LEU A 134 -18.71 15.27 17.25
C LEU A 134 -18.60 15.53 15.75
N GLN A 135 -18.50 16.79 15.32
CA GLN A 135 -18.27 17.15 13.93
C GLN A 135 -16.85 16.76 13.48
N ASN A 136 -15.83 17.09 14.29
CA ASN A 136 -14.45 16.66 14.06
C ASN A 136 -14.28 15.14 14.21
N GLY A 137 -14.89 14.56 15.24
CA GLY A 137 -14.88 13.11 15.46
C GLY A 137 -15.64 12.33 14.37
N ALA A 138 -16.62 12.94 13.70
CA ALA A 138 -17.31 12.35 12.55
C ALA A 138 -16.45 12.39 11.27
N GLU A 139 -15.59 13.38 11.11
CA GLU A 139 -14.58 13.37 10.03
C GLU A 139 -13.52 12.29 10.27
N ASP A 140 -13.03 12.14 11.49
CA ASP A 140 -12.08 11.08 11.85
C ASP A 140 -12.71 9.68 11.75
N ALA A 141 -13.97 9.53 12.18
CA ALA A 141 -14.74 8.30 11.99
C ALA A 141 -15.06 8.04 10.51
N ARG A 142 -15.34 9.06 9.69
CA ARG A 142 -15.53 8.91 8.22
C ARG A 142 -14.23 8.52 7.51
N LYS A 143 -13.09 9.07 7.91
CA LYS A 143 -11.76 8.68 7.41
C LYS A 143 -11.44 7.24 7.78
N SER A 144 -11.76 6.82 9.01
CA SER A 144 -11.62 5.44 9.48
C SER A 144 -12.63 4.47 8.85
N ALA A 145 -13.80 4.95 8.39
CA ALA A 145 -14.88 4.12 7.83
C ALA A 145 -14.85 4.02 6.30
N ARG A 146 -13.86 4.60 5.62
CA ARG A 146 -13.75 4.50 4.16
C ARG A 146 -13.37 3.06 3.80
N GLN A 147 -14.37 2.27 3.48
CA GLN A 147 -14.23 0.84 3.20
C GLN A 147 -13.25 0.59 2.05
N THR A 148 -12.15 -0.10 2.35
CA THR A 148 -11.28 -0.72 1.34
C THR A 148 -12.13 -1.54 0.38
N ASN A 149 -11.91 -1.36 -0.92
CA ASN A 149 -12.69 -2.06 -1.94
C ASN A 149 -12.22 -3.51 -2.14
N TRP A 150 -12.51 -4.36 -1.16
CA TRP A 150 -12.13 -5.78 -1.15
C TRP A 150 -12.71 -6.57 -2.32
N LEU A 151 -13.89 -6.16 -2.80
CA LEU A 151 -14.56 -6.79 -3.94
C LEU A 151 -13.71 -6.76 -5.21
N ILE A 152 -12.83 -5.77 -5.35
CA ILE A 152 -11.90 -5.65 -6.48
C ILE A 152 -10.51 -6.16 -6.11
N ALA A 153 -10.03 -5.83 -4.90
CA ALA A 153 -8.70 -6.21 -4.46
C ALA A 153 -8.50 -7.74 -4.49
N VAL A 154 -9.46 -8.52 -3.98
CA VAL A 154 -9.32 -9.98 -3.87
C VAL A 154 -9.29 -10.66 -5.25
N PRO A 155 -10.25 -10.45 -6.17
CA PRO A 155 -10.19 -11.09 -7.50
C PRO A 155 -8.95 -10.70 -8.28
N LEU A 156 -8.52 -9.44 -8.18
CA LEU A 156 -7.34 -8.96 -8.91
C LEU A 156 -6.04 -9.54 -8.35
N SER A 157 -5.97 -9.72 -7.03
CA SER A 157 -4.87 -10.42 -6.37
C SER A 157 -4.81 -11.89 -6.80
N ILE A 158 -5.96 -12.57 -6.86
CA ILE A 158 -6.05 -13.96 -7.34
C ILE A 158 -5.59 -14.05 -8.80
N LEU A 159 -6.04 -13.12 -9.65
CA LEU A 159 -5.62 -13.07 -11.04
C LEU A 159 -4.11 -12.88 -11.17
N THR A 160 -3.51 -11.95 -10.41
CA THR A 160 -2.05 -11.76 -10.38
C THR A 160 -1.33 -13.02 -9.88
N GLY A 161 -1.84 -13.68 -8.85
CA GLY A 161 -1.34 -14.97 -8.36
C GLY A 161 -1.35 -16.06 -9.43
N LEU A 162 -2.45 -16.21 -10.16
CA LEU A 162 -2.55 -17.17 -11.26
C LEU A 162 -1.56 -16.87 -12.39
N ILE A 163 -1.35 -15.59 -12.73
CA ILE A 163 -0.34 -15.20 -13.74
C ILE A 163 1.08 -15.50 -13.24
N PHE A 164 1.37 -15.24 -11.96
CA PHE A 164 2.69 -15.57 -11.40
C PHE A 164 2.92 -17.08 -11.40
N TRP A 165 1.89 -17.85 -11.06
CA TRP A 165 1.94 -19.30 -11.12
C TRP A 165 2.21 -19.81 -12.54
N THR A 166 1.53 -19.28 -13.57
CA THR A 166 1.80 -19.70 -14.96
C THR A 166 3.22 -19.33 -15.40
N LEU A 167 3.72 -18.15 -15.02
CA LEU A 167 5.06 -17.69 -15.37
C LEU A 167 6.18 -18.34 -14.54
N SER A 168 5.86 -19.02 -13.44
CA SER A 168 6.83 -19.62 -12.52
C SER A 168 7.51 -20.90 -13.02
N ASP A 169 7.26 -21.29 -14.27
CA ASP A 169 7.92 -22.43 -14.90
C ASP A 169 9.35 -22.05 -15.29
N VAL A 170 10.24 -21.96 -14.31
CA VAL A 170 11.58 -21.41 -14.52
C VAL A 170 12.44 -22.28 -15.43
N GLU A 171 12.08 -23.56 -15.63
CA GLU A 171 12.80 -24.47 -16.52
C GLU A 171 12.34 -24.33 -17.97
N ASN A 172 11.02 -24.17 -18.21
CA ASN A 172 10.47 -24.15 -19.57
C ASN A 172 10.17 -22.73 -20.10
N LEU A 173 10.05 -21.74 -19.21
CA LEU A 173 9.74 -20.35 -19.56
C LEU A 173 10.95 -19.46 -19.31
N LEU A 174 11.97 -19.65 -20.14
CA LEU A 174 13.13 -18.78 -20.21
C LEU A 174 12.99 -17.76 -21.34
N VAL A 175 13.33 -16.51 -21.03
CA VAL A 175 13.53 -15.46 -22.02
C VAL A 175 14.89 -15.66 -22.65
N LEU A 176 14.91 -15.91 -23.96
CA LEU A 176 16.11 -16.14 -24.76
C LEU A 176 17.00 -17.27 -24.21
N ASP A 177 16.41 -18.26 -23.51
CA ASP A 177 17.13 -19.33 -22.80
C ASP A 177 18.08 -18.85 -21.69
N LEU A 178 17.96 -17.59 -21.24
CA LEU A 178 18.87 -16.98 -20.26
C LEU A 178 18.20 -16.71 -18.91
N VAL A 179 17.04 -16.04 -18.90
CA VAL A 179 16.43 -15.51 -17.67
C VAL A 179 14.95 -15.93 -17.58
N PRO A 180 14.46 -16.43 -16.44
CA PRO A 180 13.05 -16.78 -16.30
C PRO A 180 12.09 -15.62 -16.60
N HIS A 181 11.02 -15.89 -17.33
CA HIS A 181 9.98 -14.91 -17.65
C HIS A 181 9.43 -14.22 -16.39
N LEU A 182 9.25 -14.96 -15.30
CA LEU A 182 8.76 -14.40 -14.04
C LEU A 182 9.62 -13.23 -13.55
N LEU A 183 10.96 -13.28 -13.68
CA LEU A 183 11.86 -12.23 -13.18
C LEU A 183 11.68 -10.89 -13.92
N LEU A 184 11.31 -10.90 -15.18
CA LEU A 184 11.08 -9.68 -15.96
C LEU A 184 9.63 -9.19 -15.88
N TRP A 185 8.67 -10.12 -15.84
CA TRP A 185 7.25 -9.81 -15.95
C TRP A 185 6.53 -9.66 -14.61
N TRP A 186 7.11 -10.08 -13.48
CA TRP A 186 6.44 -9.97 -12.18
C TRP A 186 6.03 -8.53 -11.85
N SER A 187 6.93 -7.55 -12.06
CA SER A 187 6.68 -6.17 -11.65
C SER A 187 5.69 -5.43 -12.56
N PRO A 188 5.76 -5.51 -13.91
CA PRO A 188 4.71 -4.94 -14.77
C PRO A 188 3.34 -5.56 -14.53
N VAL A 189 3.25 -6.88 -14.33
CA VAL A 189 1.98 -7.57 -14.08
C VAL A 189 1.39 -7.14 -12.74
N ALA A 190 2.19 -7.16 -11.67
CA ALA A 190 1.76 -6.67 -10.35
C ALA A 190 1.31 -5.20 -10.40
N THR A 191 2.03 -4.38 -11.15
CA THR A 191 1.76 -2.94 -11.28
C THR A 191 0.52 -2.67 -12.10
N MET A 192 0.30 -3.40 -13.19
CA MET A 192 -0.93 -3.31 -13.98
C MET A 192 -2.14 -3.60 -13.09
N SER A 193 -2.08 -4.65 -12.28
CA SER A 193 -3.13 -4.96 -11.31
C SER A 193 -3.29 -3.83 -10.27
N ALA A 194 -2.21 -3.35 -9.66
CA ALA A 194 -2.29 -2.22 -8.73
C ALA A 194 -2.89 -0.95 -9.37
N LEU A 195 -2.53 -0.63 -10.61
CA LEU A 195 -3.08 0.50 -11.37
C LEU A 195 -4.57 0.33 -11.68
N ILE A 196 -5.01 -0.88 -12.05
CA ILE A 196 -6.42 -1.21 -12.26
C ILE A 196 -7.20 -1.04 -10.96
N PHE A 197 -6.70 -1.58 -9.84
CA PHE A 197 -7.30 -1.40 -8.52
C PHE A 197 -7.44 0.10 -8.19
N MET A 198 -6.36 0.86 -8.29
CA MET A 198 -6.38 2.30 -8.02
C MET A 198 -7.38 3.05 -8.92
N ALA A 199 -7.43 2.74 -10.22
CA ALA A 199 -8.31 3.41 -11.16
C ALA A 199 -9.80 3.12 -10.89
N ILE A 200 -10.15 1.87 -10.58
CA ILE A 200 -11.55 1.52 -10.28
C ILE A 200 -11.95 2.11 -8.93
N THR A 201 -11.11 2.01 -7.91
CA THR A 201 -11.42 2.52 -6.57
C THR A 201 -11.50 4.04 -6.55
N ALA A 202 -10.62 4.76 -7.26
CA ALA A 202 -10.67 6.22 -7.38
C ALA A 202 -11.80 6.73 -8.30
N GLY A 203 -12.43 5.85 -9.09
CA GLY A 203 -13.55 6.16 -9.99
C GLY A 203 -13.19 7.10 -11.16
N THR A 204 -11.94 7.52 -11.27
CA THR A 204 -11.46 8.47 -12.28
C THR A 204 -10.01 8.09 -12.61
N GLN A 205 -9.59 8.16 -13.89
CA GLN A 205 -8.22 7.88 -14.40
C GLN A 205 -7.95 6.49 -15.04
N PHE A 206 -8.96 5.75 -15.51
CA PHE A 206 -8.74 4.50 -16.25
C PHE A 206 -7.81 4.63 -17.47
N ALA A 207 -8.00 5.66 -18.29
CA ALA A 207 -7.13 5.88 -19.46
C ALA A 207 -5.66 6.02 -19.05
N ARG A 208 -5.41 6.68 -17.91
CA ARG A 208 -4.07 6.86 -17.36
C ARG A 208 -3.47 5.54 -16.87
N ALA A 209 -4.25 4.75 -16.14
CA ALA A 209 -3.84 3.42 -15.70
C ALA A 209 -3.50 2.51 -16.88
N ILE A 210 -4.31 2.53 -17.96
CA ILE A 210 -4.04 1.77 -19.19
C ILE A 210 -2.74 2.25 -19.86
N VAL A 211 -2.56 3.56 -20.02
CA VAL A 211 -1.34 4.11 -20.67
C VAL A 211 -0.09 3.76 -19.86
N LEU A 212 -0.14 3.92 -18.53
CA LEU A 212 0.98 3.59 -17.64
C LEU A 212 1.26 2.08 -17.62
N GLY A 213 0.22 1.26 -17.53
CA GLY A 213 0.37 -0.19 -17.54
C GLY A 213 0.93 -0.70 -18.87
N LEU A 214 0.38 -0.22 -19.99
CA LEU A 214 0.82 -0.61 -21.32
C LEU A 214 2.24 -0.12 -21.60
N SER A 215 2.62 1.08 -21.17
CA SER A 215 3.99 1.58 -21.35
C SER A 215 5.01 0.72 -20.60
N LEU A 216 4.67 0.21 -19.42
CA LEU A 216 5.53 -0.71 -18.67
C LEU A 216 5.65 -2.08 -19.36
N LEU A 217 4.54 -2.63 -19.87
CA LEU A 217 4.57 -3.88 -20.66
C LEU A 217 5.43 -3.72 -21.93
N VAL A 218 5.28 -2.58 -22.62
CA VAL A 218 6.10 -2.24 -23.79
C VAL A 218 7.57 -2.06 -23.41
N ALA A 219 7.87 -1.43 -22.28
CA ALA A 219 9.24 -1.27 -21.80
C ALA A 219 9.90 -2.63 -21.50
N THR A 220 9.17 -3.56 -20.87
CA THR A 220 9.66 -4.94 -20.66
C THR A 220 9.87 -5.67 -21.97
N ALA A 221 8.91 -5.59 -22.91
CA ALA A 221 9.05 -6.20 -24.23
C ALA A 221 10.23 -5.61 -25.01
N TYR A 222 10.45 -4.29 -24.92
CA TYR A 222 11.60 -3.61 -25.50
C TYR A 222 12.92 -4.15 -24.94
N CYS A 223 13.02 -4.33 -23.61
CA CYS A 223 14.22 -4.91 -23.01
C CYS A 223 14.50 -6.31 -23.58
N ILE A 224 13.48 -7.15 -23.70
CA ILE A 224 13.63 -8.50 -24.26
C ILE A 224 14.07 -8.45 -25.72
N MET A 225 13.44 -7.59 -26.53
CA MET A 225 13.73 -7.46 -27.96
C MET A 225 15.15 -6.96 -28.24
N VAL A 226 15.66 -6.11 -27.35
CA VAL A 226 16.95 -5.44 -27.52
C VAL A 226 18.09 -6.21 -26.87
N ALA A 227 17.83 -7.10 -25.91
CA ALA A 227 18.88 -7.92 -25.29
C ALA A 227 19.82 -8.64 -26.30
N PRO A 228 19.34 -9.20 -27.43
CA PRO A 228 20.22 -9.83 -28.42
C PRO A 228 21.21 -8.88 -29.12
N THR A 229 21.01 -7.55 -29.08
CA THR A 229 21.91 -6.60 -29.75
C THR A 229 23.28 -6.52 -29.11
N PHE A 230 23.40 -6.94 -27.84
CA PHE A 230 24.68 -6.97 -27.13
C PHE A 230 25.64 -8.03 -27.67
N GLY A 231 25.19 -8.98 -28.49
CA GLY A 231 26.04 -10.00 -29.11
C GLY A 231 26.26 -11.22 -28.22
N PRO A 232 27.32 -11.28 -27.39
CA PRO A 232 27.58 -12.44 -26.53
C PRO A 232 26.42 -12.69 -25.54
N GLU A 233 26.06 -13.96 -25.37
CA GLU A 233 25.00 -14.38 -24.44
C GLU A 233 25.23 -13.83 -23.02
N SER A 234 26.47 -13.84 -22.53
CA SER A 234 26.81 -13.29 -21.22
C SER A 234 26.55 -11.78 -21.06
N ALA A 235 26.60 -11.00 -22.16
CA ALA A 235 26.29 -9.56 -22.14
C ALA A 235 24.76 -9.34 -22.18
N SER A 236 24.05 -10.12 -23.01
CA SER A 236 22.60 -10.15 -23.07
C SER A 236 21.98 -10.54 -21.72
N GLU A 237 22.51 -11.56 -21.07
CA GLU A 237 22.10 -12.02 -19.75
C GLU A 237 22.31 -10.91 -18.70
N GLN A 238 23.49 -10.27 -18.69
CA GLN A 238 23.78 -9.14 -17.79
C GLN A 238 22.78 -8.00 -17.98
N TYR A 239 22.41 -7.67 -19.22
CA TYR A 239 21.41 -6.66 -19.50
C TYR A 239 20.01 -7.03 -18.99
N LEU A 240 19.57 -8.28 -19.18
CA LEU A 240 18.28 -8.75 -18.65
C LEU A 240 18.25 -8.79 -17.11
N ILE A 241 19.37 -9.13 -16.46
CA ILE A 241 19.50 -9.06 -14.99
C ILE A 241 19.40 -7.60 -14.53
N VAL A 242 20.06 -6.66 -15.21
CA VAL A 242 19.91 -5.23 -14.92
C VAL A 242 18.47 -4.78 -15.11
N ALA A 243 17.79 -5.22 -16.16
CA ALA A 243 16.38 -4.92 -16.39
C ALA A 243 15.46 -5.43 -15.27
N THR A 244 15.74 -6.63 -14.74
CA THR A 244 15.01 -7.22 -13.61
C THR A 244 14.99 -6.33 -12.36
N ILE A 245 16.04 -5.52 -12.14
CA ILE A 245 16.11 -4.60 -10.99
C ILE A 245 15.48 -3.24 -11.28
N HIS A 246 15.60 -2.73 -12.52
CA HIS A 246 15.14 -1.38 -12.86
C HIS A 246 13.68 -1.32 -13.30
N LEU A 247 13.11 -2.39 -13.86
CA LEU A 247 11.68 -2.47 -14.19
C LEU A 247 10.78 -2.30 -12.97
N PRO A 248 11.05 -2.93 -11.80
CA PRO A 248 10.31 -2.65 -10.56
C PRO A 248 10.37 -1.18 -10.14
N LEU A 249 11.48 -0.50 -10.37
CA LEU A 249 11.63 0.92 -10.03
C LEU A 249 10.79 1.81 -10.97
N LEU A 250 10.74 1.49 -12.27
CA LEU A 250 9.84 2.17 -13.23
C LEU A 250 8.37 1.93 -12.89
N CYS A 251 8.03 0.71 -12.53
CA CYS A 251 6.71 0.30 -12.07
C CYS A 251 6.26 1.09 -10.84
N TRP A 252 7.14 1.20 -9.84
CA TRP A 252 6.89 2.01 -8.65
C TRP A 252 6.71 3.50 -8.97
N ALA A 253 7.51 4.04 -9.90
CA ALA A 253 7.33 5.41 -10.38
C ALA A 253 5.98 5.61 -11.07
N ALA A 254 5.50 4.63 -11.86
CA ALA A 254 4.19 4.68 -12.49
C ALA A 254 3.05 4.70 -11.45
N LEU A 255 3.15 3.93 -10.36
CA LEU A 255 2.21 4.02 -9.24
C LEU A 255 2.23 5.41 -8.58
N GLY A 256 3.42 6.00 -8.39
CA GLY A 256 3.55 7.36 -7.86
C GLY A 256 2.95 8.42 -8.79
N VAL A 257 3.14 8.26 -10.11
CA VAL A 257 2.50 9.09 -11.12
C VAL A 257 0.98 8.95 -11.01
N MET A 258 0.44 7.72 -10.99
CA MET A 258 -1.00 7.47 -10.81
C MET A 258 -1.56 8.14 -9.54
N ALA A 259 -0.85 8.00 -8.41
CA ALA A 259 -1.18 8.62 -7.13
C ALA A 259 -1.20 10.16 -7.17
N GLY A 260 -0.41 10.81 -8.04
CA GLY A 260 -0.45 12.27 -8.20
C GLY A 260 0.42 12.82 -9.34
N ALA A 261 -0.21 13.19 -10.47
CA ALA A 261 0.45 13.70 -11.70
C ALA A 261 1.20 15.03 -11.54
N ARG A 262 0.72 15.89 -10.63
CA ARG A 262 1.25 17.23 -10.35
C ARG A 262 1.44 17.39 -8.84
N SER A 263 2.12 16.40 -8.27
CA SER A 263 2.36 16.28 -6.84
C SER A 263 3.36 17.32 -6.35
N SER A 264 3.03 17.95 -5.23
CA SER A 264 3.95 18.76 -4.44
C SER A 264 5.09 17.89 -3.88
N ALA A 265 6.14 18.51 -3.33
CA ALA A 265 7.17 17.75 -2.62
C ALA A 265 6.58 16.96 -1.43
N ALA A 266 5.60 17.52 -0.72
CA ALA A 266 4.92 16.83 0.36
C ALA A 266 4.17 15.58 -0.13
N ASP A 267 3.46 15.68 -1.26
CA ASP A 267 2.74 14.53 -1.83
C ASP A 267 3.69 13.41 -2.27
N ARG A 268 4.81 13.75 -2.92
CA ARG A 268 5.81 12.77 -3.34
C ARG A 268 6.41 12.07 -2.14
N PHE A 269 6.83 12.82 -1.13
CA PHE A 269 7.36 12.25 0.11
C PHE A 269 6.33 11.36 0.82
N ALA A 270 5.07 11.81 0.91
CA ALA A 270 4.00 11.04 1.51
C ALA A 270 3.75 9.70 0.78
N PHE A 271 3.81 9.70 -0.56
CA PHE A 271 3.76 8.48 -1.36
C PHE A 271 4.97 7.56 -1.11
N LEU A 272 6.18 8.13 -0.99
CA LEU A 272 7.39 7.36 -0.65
C LEU A 272 7.24 6.66 0.71
N PHE A 273 6.78 7.38 1.72
CA PHE A 273 6.56 6.82 3.04
C PHE A 273 5.49 5.72 3.01
N LYS A 274 4.35 5.96 2.37
CA LYS A 274 3.31 4.94 2.20
C LYS A 274 3.79 3.71 1.42
N SER A 275 4.71 3.88 0.48
CA SER A 275 5.31 2.75 -0.24
C SER A 275 6.12 1.83 0.70
N ILE A 276 6.81 2.39 1.69
CA ILE A 276 7.50 1.61 2.74
C ILE A 276 6.48 0.82 3.56
N GLU A 277 5.35 1.44 3.92
CA GLU A 277 4.28 0.76 4.66
C GLU A 277 3.65 -0.37 3.85
N VAL A 278 3.38 -0.15 2.56
CA VAL A 278 2.91 -1.22 1.64
C VAL A 278 3.93 -2.36 1.57
N ALA A 279 5.23 -2.06 1.46
CA ALA A 279 6.27 -3.08 1.41
C ALA A 279 6.37 -3.89 2.72
N ILE A 280 6.23 -3.25 3.88
CA ILE A 280 6.22 -3.92 5.18
C ILE A 280 4.99 -4.82 5.32
N VAL A 281 3.80 -4.33 4.94
CA VAL A 281 2.58 -5.14 4.96
C VAL A 281 2.66 -6.33 4.00
N ALA A 282 3.20 -6.13 2.79
CA ALA A 282 3.48 -7.21 1.86
C ALA A 282 4.45 -8.24 2.48
N GLY A 283 5.49 -7.79 3.18
CA GLY A 283 6.42 -8.65 3.91
C GLY A 283 5.75 -9.45 5.03
N LEU A 284 4.84 -8.85 5.80
CA LEU A 284 4.06 -9.54 6.83
C LEU A 284 3.15 -10.62 6.22
N TYR A 285 2.48 -10.30 5.12
CA TYR A 285 1.68 -11.28 4.38
C TYR A 285 2.53 -12.39 3.77
N LEU A 286 3.74 -12.08 3.29
CA LEU A 286 4.69 -13.08 2.82
C LEU A 286 5.09 -14.03 3.95
N LEU A 287 5.41 -13.51 5.13
CA LEU A 287 5.74 -14.34 6.30
C LEU A 287 4.58 -15.27 6.68
N ALA A 288 3.35 -14.73 6.73
CA ALA A 288 2.16 -15.53 6.98
C ALA A 288 1.97 -16.60 5.88
N GLY A 289 2.11 -16.22 4.61
CA GLY A 289 2.01 -17.12 3.46
C GLY A 289 3.05 -18.23 3.48
N MET A 290 4.30 -17.93 3.84
CA MET A 290 5.35 -18.94 4.01
C MET A 290 5.05 -19.89 5.17
N ALA A 291 4.53 -19.38 6.29
CA ALA A 291 4.12 -20.21 7.42
C ALA A 291 2.98 -21.17 7.03
N PHE A 292 1.90 -20.64 6.42
CA PHE A 292 0.78 -21.46 5.97
C PHE A 292 1.20 -22.44 4.88
N GLY A 293 1.98 -22.01 3.88
CA GLY A 293 2.50 -22.87 2.82
C GLY A 293 3.39 -23.99 3.37
N GLY A 294 4.28 -23.67 4.32
CA GLY A 294 5.11 -24.66 5.00
C GLY A 294 4.29 -25.67 5.81
N ILE A 295 3.26 -25.21 6.54
CA ILE A 295 2.32 -26.09 7.25
C ILE A 295 1.58 -26.99 6.25
N THR A 296 1.08 -26.45 5.14
CA THR A 296 0.40 -27.24 4.11
C THR A 296 1.31 -28.33 3.57
N ILE A 297 2.54 -27.98 3.14
CA ILE A 297 3.52 -28.94 2.65
C ILE A 297 3.81 -30.01 3.72
N GLY A 298 4.03 -29.59 4.98
CA GLY A 298 4.29 -30.49 6.09
C GLY A 298 3.12 -31.44 6.42
N MET A 299 1.88 -30.96 6.35
CA MET A 299 0.69 -31.78 6.58
C MET A 299 0.50 -32.85 5.50
N PHE A 300 0.71 -32.50 4.23
CA PHE A 300 0.65 -33.49 3.15
C PHE A 300 1.80 -34.51 3.25
N ALA A 301 3.01 -34.05 3.55
CA ALA A 301 4.15 -34.92 3.79
C ALA A 301 3.90 -35.89 4.96
N ALA A 302 3.27 -35.45 6.05
CA ALA A 302 2.90 -36.31 7.18
C ALA A 302 1.89 -37.41 6.81
N LEU A 303 1.09 -37.19 5.77
CA LEU A 303 0.18 -38.19 5.19
C LEU A 303 0.86 -39.07 4.13
N SER A 304 2.18 -38.95 3.94
CA SER A 304 2.93 -39.58 2.85
C SER A 304 2.40 -39.21 1.46
N VAL A 305 1.89 -37.98 1.31
CA VAL A 305 1.44 -37.40 0.04
C VAL A 305 2.46 -36.37 -0.41
N GLU A 306 3.15 -36.65 -1.52
CA GLU A 306 4.03 -35.68 -2.17
C GLU A 306 3.21 -34.75 -3.05
N LEU A 307 3.33 -33.44 -2.83
CA LEU A 307 2.64 -32.45 -3.66
C LEU A 307 3.35 -32.32 -5.01
N PRO A 308 2.61 -32.38 -6.14
CA PRO A 308 3.23 -32.19 -7.45
C PRO A 308 3.81 -30.77 -7.56
N GLU A 309 4.86 -30.62 -8.37
CA GLU A 309 5.58 -29.35 -8.55
C GLU A 309 4.65 -28.19 -8.94
N VAL A 310 3.67 -28.47 -9.80
CA VAL A 310 2.64 -27.51 -10.22
C VAL A 310 1.89 -26.91 -9.02
N LEU A 311 1.61 -27.70 -7.99
CA LEU A 311 0.95 -27.23 -6.77
C LEU A 311 1.93 -26.48 -5.84
N LEU A 312 3.18 -26.94 -5.73
CA LEU A 312 4.23 -26.22 -4.99
C LEU A 312 4.45 -24.82 -5.57
N ARG A 313 4.49 -24.71 -6.90
CA ARG A 313 4.57 -23.44 -7.63
C ARG A 313 3.35 -22.55 -7.41
N LEU A 314 2.15 -23.13 -7.33
CA LEU A 314 0.94 -22.38 -7.00
C LEU A 314 1.01 -21.79 -5.57
N ILE A 315 1.45 -22.59 -4.59
CA ILE A 315 1.61 -22.13 -3.21
C ILE A 315 2.67 -21.02 -3.14
N ALA A 316 3.82 -21.22 -3.79
CA ALA A 316 4.92 -20.25 -3.76
C ALA A 316 4.65 -19.02 -4.63
N ALA A 317 4.73 -19.15 -5.96
CA ALA A 317 4.61 -18.03 -6.88
C ALA A 317 3.19 -17.45 -6.91
N GLY A 318 2.17 -18.31 -6.85
CA GLY A 318 0.78 -17.87 -6.77
C GLY A 318 0.50 -17.10 -5.48
N GLY A 319 0.99 -17.59 -4.34
CA GLY A 319 0.91 -16.88 -3.06
C GLY A 319 1.60 -15.52 -3.09
N VAL A 320 2.81 -15.42 -3.64
CA VAL A 320 3.53 -14.15 -3.81
C VAL A 320 2.76 -13.19 -4.72
N GLY A 321 2.13 -13.68 -5.78
CA GLY A 321 1.35 -12.85 -6.71
C GLY A 321 0.09 -12.24 -6.09
N LEU A 322 -0.41 -12.76 -4.96
CA LEU A 322 -1.52 -12.13 -4.23
C LEU A 322 -1.10 -10.81 -3.54
N LEU A 323 0.16 -10.69 -3.15
CA LEU A 323 0.64 -9.67 -2.22
C LEU A 323 0.56 -8.23 -2.75
N PRO A 324 0.93 -7.91 -4.01
CA PRO A 324 1.03 -6.52 -4.46
C PRO A 324 -0.28 -5.74 -4.34
N VAL A 325 -1.41 -6.37 -4.67
CA VAL A 325 -2.72 -5.71 -4.61
C VAL A 325 -3.29 -5.76 -3.20
N LEU A 326 -3.17 -6.89 -2.49
CA LEU A 326 -3.65 -6.99 -1.11
C LEU A 326 -2.96 -5.97 -0.20
N ALA A 327 -1.62 -5.89 -0.24
CA ALA A 327 -0.87 -4.97 0.60
C ALA A 327 -1.18 -3.51 0.28
N LEU A 328 -1.34 -3.18 -1.02
CA LEU A 328 -1.75 -1.85 -1.44
C LEU A 328 -3.16 -1.50 -0.93
N ALA A 329 -4.12 -2.40 -1.09
CA ALA A 329 -5.51 -2.20 -0.67
C ALA A 329 -5.65 -2.04 0.86
N THR A 330 -4.79 -2.70 1.63
CA THR A 330 -4.77 -2.60 3.10
C THR A 330 -4.30 -1.23 3.60
N VAL A 331 -3.34 -0.61 2.90
CA VAL A 331 -2.57 0.53 3.44
C VAL A 331 -2.87 1.86 2.76
N TYR A 332 -3.19 1.82 1.47
CA TYR A 332 -3.25 3.00 0.61
C TYR A 332 -4.68 3.25 0.15
N ASP A 333 -5.18 4.47 0.38
CA ASP A 333 -6.48 4.91 -0.14
C ASP A 333 -6.31 5.59 -1.52
N PRO A 334 -6.73 4.97 -2.64
CA PRO A 334 -6.61 5.56 -3.97
C PRO A 334 -7.47 6.81 -4.19
N THR A 335 -8.46 7.04 -3.32
CA THR A 335 -9.41 8.15 -3.43
C THR A 335 -8.96 9.40 -2.66
N ALA A 336 -7.81 9.35 -1.98
CA ALA A 336 -7.22 10.46 -1.25
C ALA A 336 -5.87 10.87 -1.87
N ALA A 337 -5.52 12.15 -1.78
CA ALA A 337 -4.20 12.61 -2.19
C ALA A 337 -3.12 11.99 -1.27
N PRO A 338 -1.87 11.80 -1.76
CA PRO A 338 -0.80 11.20 -0.95
C PRO A 338 -0.56 11.92 0.38
N SER A 339 -0.55 13.26 0.39
CA SER A 339 -0.34 14.05 1.62
C SER A 339 -1.51 13.98 2.61
N THR A 340 -2.70 13.60 2.15
CA THR A 340 -3.90 13.47 2.99
C THR A 340 -4.18 12.03 3.39
N GLN A 341 -3.27 11.10 3.10
CA GLN A 341 -3.38 9.72 3.56
C GLN A 341 -3.38 9.67 5.09
N ASP A 342 -3.96 8.62 5.64
CA ASP A 342 -3.96 8.41 7.08
C ASP A 342 -2.58 7.91 7.54
N PHE A 343 -1.86 8.77 8.27
CA PHE A 343 -0.58 8.46 8.90
C PHE A 343 -0.71 8.27 10.42
N ASP A 344 -1.92 8.45 10.95
CA ASP A 344 -2.21 8.39 12.38
C ASP A 344 -2.58 6.96 12.82
N GLN A 345 -2.84 6.06 11.87
CA GLN A 345 -2.97 4.62 12.12
C GLN A 345 -1.72 3.99 12.73
N GLY A 346 -1.94 2.90 13.48
CA GLY A 346 -0.91 2.23 14.27
C GLY A 346 0.29 1.73 13.45
N MET A 347 0.09 1.31 12.20
CA MET A 347 1.18 0.80 11.35
C MET A 347 2.17 1.91 10.94
N SER A 348 1.68 3.03 10.44
CA SER A 348 2.51 4.20 10.09
C SER A 348 3.32 4.71 11.30
N ARG A 349 2.69 4.80 12.48
CA ARG A 349 3.37 5.20 13.73
C ARG A 349 4.41 4.17 14.18
N PHE A 350 4.09 2.89 14.07
CA PHE A 350 5.02 1.80 14.37
C PHE A 350 6.25 1.87 13.48
N ILE A 351 6.07 2.03 12.16
CA ILE A 351 7.18 2.14 11.20
C ILE A 351 8.04 3.35 11.50
N ALA A 352 7.44 4.53 11.69
CA ALA A 352 8.19 5.74 12.02
C ALA A 352 9.01 5.56 13.32
N THR A 353 8.42 4.94 14.34
CA THR A 353 9.10 4.67 15.61
C THR A 353 10.24 3.67 15.44
N LEU A 354 10.01 2.58 14.70
CA LEU A 354 11.02 1.57 14.40
C LEU A 354 12.21 2.19 13.66
N MET A 355 11.96 2.99 12.62
CA MET A 355 13.01 3.66 11.86
C MET A 355 13.81 4.64 12.74
N ARG A 356 13.13 5.39 13.64
CA ARG A 356 13.80 6.27 14.62
C ARG A 356 14.65 5.49 15.62
N LEU A 357 14.23 4.29 16.02
CA LEU A 357 15.01 3.41 16.89
C LEU A 357 16.24 2.82 16.17
N LEU A 358 16.12 2.54 14.88
CA LEU A 358 17.22 2.04 14.05
C LEU A 358 18.26 3.11 13.75
N LEU A 359 17.91 4.40 13.73
CA LEU A 359 18.84 5.50 13.46
C LEU A 359 20.11 5.51 14.34
N PRO A 360 20.02 5.48 15.69
CA PRO A 360 21.21 5.42 16.55
C PRO A 360 21.98 4.10 16.38
N LEU A 361 21.29 2.99 16.13
CA LEU A 361 21.95 1.70 15.87
C LEU A 361 22.78 1.77 14.58
N THR A 362 22.22 2.31 13.50
CA THR A 362 22.93 2.53 12.24
C THR A 362 24.10 3.48 12.41
N LEU A 363 23.95 4.53 13.22
CA LEU A 363 25.06 5.43 13.55
C LEU A 363 26.21 4.68 14.23
N ILE A 364 25.92 3.85 15.25
CA ILE A 364 26.92 3.04 15.95
C ILE A 364 27.62 2.09 14.96
N VAL A 365 26.85 1.38 14.13
CA VAL A 365 27.40 0.47 13.12
C VAL A 365 28.31 1.20 12.15
N LEU A 366 27.89 2.36 11.62
CA LEU A 366 28.72 3.17 10.71
C LEU A 366 29.99 3.67 11.38
N VAL A 367 29.94 4.10 12.65
CA VAL A 367 31.14 4.53 13.40
C VAL A 367 32.11 3.37 13.56
N ILE A 368 31.64 2.22 14.04
CA ILE A 368 32.48 1.01 14.18
C ILE A 368 33.10 0.67 12.83
N TYR A 369 32.31 0.72 11.78
CA TYR A 369 32.75 0.37 10.45
C TYR A 369 33.84 1.31 9.93
N VAL A 370 33.67 2.63 10.08
CA VAL A 370 34.67 3.63 9.73
C VAL A 370 35.98 3.43 10.50
N LEU A 371 35.92 3.01 11.77
CA LEU A 371 37.10 2.69 12.57
C LEU A 371 37.81 1.40 12.09
N VAL A 372 37.08 0.45 11.51
CA VAL A 372 37.63 -0.83 11.00
C VAL A 372 38.26 -0.67 9.62
N ILE A 373 37.78 0.26 8.78
CA ILE A 373 38.26 0.47 7.40
C ILE A 373 39.80 0.59 7.32
N PRO A 374 40.51 1.40 8.13
CA PRO A 374 41.97 1.52 8.03
C PRO A 374 42.74 0.21 8.21
N PHE A 375 42.18 -0.74 8.97
CA PHE A 375 42.80 -2.05 9.21
C PHE A 375 42.52 -3.06 8.08
N ASN A 376 41.51 -2.80 7.25
CA ASN A 376 41.07 -3.67 6.16
C ASN A 376 40.85 -2.87 4.86
N PHE A 377 41.74 -1.90 4.60
CA PHE A 377 41.54 -0.90 3.54
C PHE A 377 41.47 -1.50 2.13
N MET A 378 42.14 -2.63 1.88
CA MET A 378 42.12 -3.28 0.56
C MET A 378 40.94 -4.23 0.34
N ALA A 379 40.13 -4.50 1.38
CA ALA A 379 39.04 -5.49 1.31
C ALA A 379 38.06 -5.25 0.14
N PRO A 380 37.52 -4.04 -0.11
CA PRO A 380 36.65 -3.80 -1.27
C PRO A 380 37.41 -3.79 -2.60
N PHE A 381 38.68 -3.39 -2.61
CA PHE A 381 39.48 -3.38 -3.84
C PHE A 381 39.71 -4.80 -4.35
N GLU A 382 39.94 -5.75 -3.43
CA GLU A 382 40.21 -7.15 -3.76
C GLU A 382 38.92 -7.97 -3.91
N ASN A 383 37.93 -7.77 -3.02
CA ASN A 383 36.73 -8.60 -2.95
C ASN A 383 35.45 -7.86 -3.37
N ARG A 384 34.83 -8.32 -4.47
CA ARG A 384 33.57 -7.77 -4.99
C ARG A 384 32.37 -7.99 -4.07
N ASP A 385 32.38 -9.03 -3.25
CA ASP A 385 31.24 -9.36 -2.38
C ASP A 385 31.07 -8.29 -1.30
N VAL A 386 32.18 -7.69 -0.88
CA VAL A 386 32.21 -6.54 0.01
C VAL A 386 31.49 -5.33 -0.63
N LEU A 387 31.69 -5.08 -1.94
CA LEU A 387 31.00 -4.00 -2.68
C LEU A 387 29.48 -4.21 -2.74
N ILE A 388 29.04 -5.45 -2.91
CA ILE A 388 27.60 -5.79 -2.93
C ILE A 388 26.97 -5.42 -1.59
N VAL A 389 27.63 -5.77 -0.48
CA VAL A 389 27.16 -5.44 0.87
C VAL A 389 27.13 -3.92 1.09
N TYR A 390 28.13 -3.17 0.63
CA TYR A 390 28.12 -1.71 0.71
C TYR A 390 26.95 -1.07 -0.04
N ASN A 391 26.68 -1.53 -1.26
CA ASN A 391 25.55 -1.02 -2.04
C ASN A 391 24.22 -1.31 -1.35
N ALA A 392 24.02 -2.54 -0.87
CA ALA A 392 22.83 -2.92 -0.12
C ALA A 392 22.67 -2.08 1.16
N MET A 393 23.76 -1.86 1.90
CA MET A 393 23.79 -0.99 3.07
C MET A 393 23.38 0.44 2.72
N LEU A 394 23.88 0.99 1.61
CA LEU A 394 23.59 2.36 1.18
C LEU A 394 22.09 2.56 0.88
N PHE A 395 21.47 1.63 0.17
CA PHE A 395 20.01 1.65 -0.03
C PHE A 395 19.24 1.49 1.29
N GLY A 396 19.72 0.64 2.20
CA GLY A 396 19.17 0.49 3.55
C GLY A 396 19.22 1.79 4.35
N ILE A 397 20.35 2.51 4.30
CA ILE A 397 20.52 3.82 4.96
C ILE A 397 19.57 4.84 4.35
N VAL A 398 19.46 4.92 3.02
CA VAL A 398 18.55 5.87 2.38
C VAL A 398 17.09 5.57 2.74
N GLY A 399 16.68 4.30 2.74
CA GLY A 399 15.36 3.87 3.19
C GLY A 399 15.09 4.22 4.66
N LEU A 400 16.08 4.01 5.54
CA LEU A 400 16.03 4.43 6.94
C LEU A 400 15.87 5.95 7.08
N LEU A 401 16.63 6.74 6.31
CA LEU A 401 16.55 8.21 6.37
C LEU A 401 15.19 8.73 5.85
N VAL A 402 14.60 8.08 4.85
CA VAL A 402 13.22 8.37 4.41
C VAL A 402 12.23 8.03 5.54
N GLY A 403 12.32 6.84 6.14
CA GLY A 403 11.40 6.38 7.18
C GLY A 403 11.53 7.10 8.53
N THR A 404 12.71 7.65 8.84
CA THR A 404 12.95 8.46 10.05
C THR A 404 12.46 9.90 9.91
N THR A 405 12.34 10.40 8.68
CA THR A 405 11.90 11.77 8.40
C THR A 405 10.45 11.95 8.86
N PRO A 406 10.15 12.98 9.68
CA PRO A 406 8.78 13.23 10.13
C PRO A 406 7.82 13.52 8.97
N ILE A 407 6.58 13.07 9.11
CA ILE A 407 5.50 13.36 8.17
C ILE A 407 4.83 14.69 8.54
N LYS A 408 4.55 14.90 9.83
CA LYS A 408 4.02 16.16 10.38
C LYS A 408 5.05 16.78 11.34
N GLY A 409 5.11 18.11 11.36
CA GLY A 409 6.05 18.87 12.20
C GLY A 409 5.74 18.82 13.69
N ASP A 410 4.47 18.58 14.05
CA ASP A 410 3.99 18.69 15.42
C ASP A 410 4.10 17.36 16.20
N ASP A 411 4.54 16.28 15.53
CA ASP A 411 4.64 14.93 16.12
C ASP A 411 5.78 14.81 17.16
N LEU A 412 6.66 15.81 17.24
CA LEU A 412 7.91 15.74 18.00
C LEU A 412 8.16 16.99 18.83
N SER A 413 8.60 16.78 20.08
CA SER A 413 9.05 17.87 20.93
C SER A 413 10.26 18.61 20.31
N PRO A 414 10.43 19.92 20.56
CA PRO A 414 11.51 20.71 19.96
C PRO A 414 12.92 20.13 20.19
N ASN A 415 13.14 19.53 21.37
CA ASN A 415 14.41 18.88 21.69
C ASN A 415 14.64 17.62 20.87
N LEU A 416 13.60 16.79 20.70
CA LEU A 416 13.71 15.55 19.94
C LEU A 416 13.89 15.84 18.44
N GLN A 417 13.24 16.87 17.90
CA GLN A 417 13.48 17.32 16.52
C GLN A 417 14.96 17.67 16.28
N ARG A 418 15.58 18.38 17.24
CA ARG A 418 16.99 18.77 17.16
C ARG A 418 17.92 17.55 17.17
N VAL A 419 17.69 16.60 18.09
CA VAL A 419 18.45 15.35 18.17
C VAL A 419 18.31 14.54 16.88
N MET A 420 17.09 14.42 16.37
CA MET A 420 16.81 13.60 15.20
C MET A 420 17.42 14.20 13.93
N ARG A 421 17.31 15.51 13.73
CA ARG A 421 17.99 16.23 12.65
C ARG A 421 19.50 16.00 12.68
N ASN A 422 20.12 16.15 13.85
CA ASN A 422 21.56 15.93 14.00
C ASN A 422 21.96 14.47 13.74
N GLY A 423 21.15 13.52 14.20
CA GLY A 423 21.35 12.09 13.93
C GLY A 423 21.29 11.76 12.45
N ILE A 424 20.30 12.29 11.73
CA ILE A 424 20.16 12.14 10.27
C ILE A 424 21.38 12.71 9.55
N ILE A 425 21.84 13.91 9.92
CA ILE A 425 23.03 14.54 9.32
C ILE A 425 24.28 13.68 9.59
N ALA A 426 24.46 13.18 10.82
CA ALA A 426 25.61 12.36 11.18
C ALA A 426 25.64 11.02 10.42
N VAL A 427 24.50 10.32 10.36
CA VAL A 427 24.36 9.08 9.57
C VAL A 427 24.62 9.35 8.10
N ALA A 428 24.05 10.42 7.52
CA ALA A 428 24.30 10.80 6.13
C ALA A 428 25.79 11.10 5.89
N GLY A 429 26.47 11.80 6.80
CA GLY A 429 27.89 12.13 6.69
C GLY A 429 28.78 10.89 6.69
N LEU A 430 28.55 9.96 7.62
CA LEU A 430 29.29 8.69 7.66
C LEU A 430 28.97 7.82 6.45
N ALA A 431 27.71 7.78 6.00
CA ALA A 431 27.32 7.06 4.80
C ALA A 431 28.04 7.61 3.57
N VAL A 432 28.12 8.94 3.39
CA VAL A 432 28.90 9.56 2.30
C VAL A 432 30.37 9.15 2.37
N LEU A 433 30.98 9.18 3.56
CA LEU A 433 32.38 8.77 3.72
C LEU A 433 32.61 7.32 3.26
N VAL A 434 31.76 6.40 3.73
CA VAL A 434 31.83 4.98 3.35
C VAL A 434 31.54 4.79 1.87
N SER A 435 30.57 5.52 1.30
CA SER A 435 30.23 5.44 -0.13
C SER A 435 31.32 6.00 -1.03
N ILE A 436 32.03 7.05 -0.65
CA ILE A 436 33.18 7.56 -1.43
C ILE A 436 34.28 6.50 -1.48
N TYR A 437 34.55 5.85 -0.34
CA TYR A 437 35.52 4.77 -0.26
C TYR A 437 35.11 3.56 -1.12
N ALA A 438 33.86 3.12 -1.03
CA ALA A 438 33.34 2.04 -1.87
C ALA A 438 33.35 2.39 -3.36
N LEU A 439 32.97 3.62 -3.72
CA LEU A 439 32.99 4.11 -5.10
C LEU A 439 34.42 4.14 -5.65
N ALA A 440 35.41 4.56 -4.84
CA ALA A 440 36.81 4.52 -5.25
C ALA A 440 37.25 3.10 -5.64
N ALA A 441 36.87 2.09 -4.84
CA ALA A 441 37.15 0.69 -5.17
C ALA A 441 36.44 0.20 -6.45
N VAL A 442 35.19 0.60 -6.69
CA VAL A 442 34.48 0.26 -7.94
C VAL A 442 35.17 0.90 -9.15
N VAL A 443 35.57 2.17 -9.04
CA VAL A 443 36.23 2.92 -10.10
C VAL A 443 37.60 2.33 -10.41
N ASP A 444 38.41 2.06 -9.40
CA ASP A 444 39.73 1.42 -9.52
C ASP A 444 39.64 0.11 -10.32
N ARG A 445 38.73 -0.79 -9.92
CA ARG A 445 38.46 -2.04 -10.62
C ARG A 445 37.95 -1.86 -12.05
N THR A 446 37.32 -0.71 -12.34
CA THR A 446 36.81 -0.37 -13.67
C THR A 446 37.91 0.20 -14.56
N LEU A 447 38.91 0.88 -14.00
CA LEU A 447 40.09 1.35 -14.73
C LEU A 447 41.02 0.20 -15.11
N ASP A 448 41.16 -0.79 -14.23
CA ASP A 448 41.99 -1.98 -14.46
C ASP A 448 41.34 -3.04 -15.37
N GLY A 449 40.05 -2.91 -15.65
CA GLY A 449 39.29 -3.86 -16.47
C GLY A 449 38.36 -3.18 -17.47
N GLU A 450 37.39 -3.91 -17.98
CA GLU A 450 36.38 -3.34 -18.87
C GLU A 450 35.23 -2.70 -18.09
N LEU A 451 34.63 -1.65 -18.66
CA LEU A 451 33.39 -1.07 -18.17
C LEU A 451 32.23 -2.01 -18.54
N THR A 452 31.87 -2.90 -17.62
CA THR A 452 30.68 -3.74 -17.77
C THR A 452 29.42 -2.98 -17.38
N LEU A 453 28.26 -3.38 -17.92
CA LEU A 453 26.98 -2.76 -17.59
C LEU A 453 26.66 -2.82 -16.09
N ASN A 454 27.03 -3.91 -15.42
CA ASN A 454 26.88 -4.03 -13.97
C ASN A 454 27.75 -3.00 -13.22
N ARG A 455 29.01 -2.80 -13.64
CA ARG A 455 29.88 -1.78 -13.03
C ARG A 455 29.34 -0.37 -13.27
N LEU A 456 28.88 -0.07 -14.48
CA LEU A 456 28.23 1.20 -14.80
C LEU A 456 27.03 1.45 -13.88
N THR A 457 26.18 0.44 -13.71
CA THR A 457 25.01 0.47 -12.82
C THR A 457 25.40 0.83 -11.39
N VAL A 458 26.40 0.14 -10.83
CA VAL A 458 26.88 0.35 -9.46
C VAL A 458 27.50 1.74 -9.29
N ILE A 459 28.30 2.21 -10.26
CA ILE A 459 28.90 3.56 -10.24
C ILE A 459 27.80 4.62 -10.20
N GLY A 460 26.79 4.48 -11.06
CA GLY A 460 25.67 5.43 -11.11
C GLY A 460 24.84 5.43 -9.83
N TRP A 461 24.50 4.26 -9.26
CA TRP A 461 23.79 4.20 -7.97
C TRP A 461 24.58 4.83 -6.83
N ASN A 462 25.90 4.60 -6.75
CA ASN A 462 26.74 5.25 -5.75
C ASN A 462 26.78 6.76 -5.96
N GLY A 463 26.99 7.23 -7.19
CA GLY A 463 27.03 8.66 -7.51
C GLY A 463 25.71 9.36 -7.16
N ILE A 464 24.57 8.76 -7.51
CA ILE A 464 23.24 9.28 -7.17
C ILE A 464 23.05 9.35 -5.66
N ASN A 465 23.36 8.27 -4.93
CA ASN A 465 23.21 8.24 -3.49
C ASN A 465 24.11 9.23 -2.75
N ILE A 466 25.38 9.32 -3.15
CA ILE A 466 26.30 10.33 -2.62
C ILE A 466 25.74 11.73 -2.90
N GLY A 467 25.29 12.00 -4.11
CA GLY A 467 24.69 13.29 -4.48
C GLY A 467 23.46 13.64 -3.64
N ILE A 468 22.56 12.67 -3.40
CA ILE A 468 21.38 12.84 -2.54
C ILE A 468 21.80 13.14 -1.10
N LEU A 469 22.72 12.35 -0.53
CA LEU A 469 23.16 12.50 0.85
C LEU A 469 23.95 13.80 1.07
N VAL A 470 24.81 14.21 0.13
CA VAL A 470 25.50 15.50 0.18
C VAL A 470 24.49 16.65 0.09
N THR A 471 23.51 16.57 -0.81
CA THR A 471 22.44 17.58 -0.93
C THR A 471 21.63 17.66 0.36
N LEU A 472 21.32 16.51 0.97
CA LEU A 472 20.67 16.42 2.28
C LEU A 472 21.49 17.14 3.34
N ILE A 473 22.79 16.82 3.49
CA ILE A 473 23.66 17.46 4.49
C ILE A 473 23.70 18.98 4.28
N VAL A 474 23.96 19.44 3.05
CA VAL A 474 24.10 20.87 2.74
C VAL A 474 22.79 21.63 2.98
N THR A 475 21.66 21.10 2.53
CA THR A 475 20.36 21.74 2.75
C THR A 475 19.98 21.76 4.23
N GLN A 476 20.23 20.67 4.95
CA GLN A 476 19.94 20.59 6.38
C GLN A 476 20.86 21.50 7.19
N LEU A 477 22.12 21.73 6.81
CA LEU A 477 23.00 22.67 7.51
C LEU A 477 22.64 24.14 7.26
N ARG A 478 21.99 24.45 6.15
CA ARG A 478 21.59 25.83 5.76
C ARG A 478 20.19 26.24 6.20
N THR A 479 19.38 25.30 6.68
CA THR A 479 17.96 25.53 7.02
C THR A 479 17.77 25.65 8.53
N ASP A 480 16.87 26.55 8.94
CA ASP A 480 16.49 26.69 10.35
C ASP A 480 15.62 25.53 10.86
N LEU A 481 15.44 25.45 12.17
CA LEU A 481 14.64 24.39 12.81
C LEU A 481 13.16 24.43 12.48
N ASP A 482 12.64 25.50 11.90
CA ASP A 482 11.22 25.55 11.51
C ASP A 482 11.00 24.97 10.10
N GLY A 483 12.03 24.98 9.24
CA GLY A 483 11.96 24.54 7.83
C GLY A 483 12.64 23.21 7.52
N TRP A 484 13.32 22.59 8.50
CA TRP A 484 14.19 21.42 8.25
C TRP A 484 13.43 20.21 7.71
N ILE A 485 12.20 19.95 8.17
CA ILE A 485 11.37 18.83 7.72
C ILE A 485 10.98 19.01 6.25
N VAL A 486 10.43 20.17 5.90
CA VAL A 486 9.97 20.47 4.53
C VAL A 486 11.12 20.37 3.53
N THR A 487 12.30 20.89 3.90
CA THR A 487 13.49 20.79 3.06
C THR A 487 13.99 19.36 2.93
N LEU A 488 13.97 18.56 4.00
CA LEU A 488 14.36 17.16 3.99
C LEU A 488 13.44 16.32 3.08
N GLN A 489 12.12 16.49 3.22
CA GLN A 489 11.12 15.86 2.35
C GLN A 489 11.33 16.25 0.88
N SER A 490 11.71 17.51 0.61
CA SER A 490 12.02 17.99 -0.74
C SER A 490 13.23 17.29 -1.36
N VAL A 491 14.28 17.04 -0.59
CA VAL A 491 15.47 16.32 -1.08
C VAL A 491 15.10 14.91 -1.53
N PHE A 492 14.40 14.14 -0.69
CA PHE A 492 13.96 12.78 -1.05
C PHE A 492 12.97 12.78 -2.22
N SER A 493 12.11 13.78 -2.31
CA SER A 493 11.16 13.92 -3.41
C SER A 493 11.81 14.23 -4.75
N ARG A 494 12.98 14.87 -4.76
CA ARG A 494 13.79 15.10 -5.98
C ARG A 494 14.67 13.90 -6.30
N ALA A 495 15.13 13.17 -5.28
CA ALA A 495 15.93 11.96 -5.42
C ALA A 495 15.24 10.90 -6.31
N THR A 496 13.91 10.78 -6.22
CA THR A 496 13.13 9.85 -7.06
C THR A 496 13.31 10.11 -8.55
N VAL A 497 13.47 11.37 -8.95
CA VAL A 497 13.70 11.74 -10.35
C VAL A 497 15.06 11.25 -10.81
N ALA A 498 16.11 11.41 -9.98
CA ALA A 498 17.44 10.90 -10.31
C ALA A 498 17.45 9.38 -10.48
N TYR A 499 16.77 8.65 -9.59
CA TYR A 499 16.59 7.20 -9.73
C TYR A 499 15.84 6.81 -11.00
N LEU A 500 14.73 7.50 -11.31
CA LEU A 500 13.94 7.24 -12.51
C LEU A 500 14.76 7.50 -13.78
N THR A 501 15.46 8.63 -13.85
CA THR A 501 16.31 8.99 -14.98
C THR A 501 17.42 7.96 -15.19
N TRP A 502 18.02 7.49 -14.10
CA TRP A 502 19.06 6.46 -14.16
C TRP A 502 18.53 5.10 -14.63
N SER A 503 17.35 4.68 -14.17
CA SER A 503 16.69 3.47 -14.67
C SER A 503 16.42 3.56 -16.16
N ILE A 504 15.83 4.66 -16.63
CA ILE A 504 15.56 4.85 -18.06
C ILE A 504 16.87 4.84 -18.86
N PHE A 505 17.91 5.52 -18.35
CA PHE A 505 19.22 5.52 -18.97
C PHE A 505 19.74 4.10 -19.15
N LEU A 506 19.76 3.27 -18.09
CA LEU A 506 20.30 1.91 -18.15
C LEU A 506 19.52 0.96 -19.07
N LEU A 507 18.22 1.18 -19.24
CA LEU A 507 17.40 0.35 -20.13
C LEU A 507 17.48 0.80 -21.60
N VAL A 508 17.69 2.09 -21.87
CA VAL A 508 17.58 2.61 -23.25
C VAL A 508 18.94 2.90 -23.87
N VAL A 509 19.90 3.41 -23.11
CA VAL A 509 21.15 3.93 -23.65
C VAL A 509 22.20 2.84 -23.91
N PRO A 510 22.48 1.92 -22.96
CA PRO A 510 23.47 0.86 -23.18
C PRO A 510 23.25 0.08 -24.48
N PRO A 511 22.05 -0.37 -24.85
CA PRO A 511 21.91 -1.13 -26.09
C PRO A 511 22.16 -0.36 -27.39
N ILE A 512 22.25 0.97 -27.31
CA ILE A 512 22.55 1.85 -28.45
C ILE A 512 24.05 2.14 -28.52
N LEU A 513 24.74 2.16 -27.37
CA LEU A 513 26.13 2.61 -27.24
C LEU A 513 27.14 1.48 -27.01
N LEU A 514 26.70 0.37 -26.39
CA LEU A 514 27.46 -0.83 -26.06
C LEU A 514 26.94 -1.98 -26.89
#